data_AF-A0AAW1GF29-F1
#
_entry.id   AF-A0AAW1GF29-F1
#
_cell.length_a   1.000
_cell.length_b   1.000
_cell.length_c   1.000
_cell.angle_alpha   90.00
_cell.angle_beta   90.00
_cell.angle_gamma   90.00
#
_symmetry.space_group_name_H-M   'P 1'
#
loop_
_entity.id
_entity.type
_entity.pdbx_description
1 polymer ?
#
loop_
_entity_poly.entity_id
_entity_poly.type
_entity_poly.pdbx_seq_one_letter_code
_entity_poly.pdbx_strand_id
1 'polypeptide(L)'
;MYSMPPYPYLATDYGTQLSLFTHHMWIGGFSYSWCCCACGIFMVRDYDPTTRYNDLLDRVLRHRDCNHITSQLGMYIFRIHSFGLYIHNDTMSALGRPQDMFSRYRNTITTRLRSMDTKHPCCSA
;
A
#
# COMPACT_ATOMS: atom_id res chain seq x y z
N MET A 1 -8.96 -8.61 11.29
CA MET A 1 -9.19 -9.07 12.68
C MET A 1 -8.80 -8.02 13.71
N TYR A 2 -7.76 -7.21 13.49
CA TYR A 2 -7.34 -6.17 14.45
C TYR A 2 -8.44 -5.15 14.80
N SER A 3 -9.12 -4.56 13.81
CA SER A 3 -10.13 -3.49 14.02
C SER A 3 -11.53 -3.97 14.41
N MET A 4 -11.80 -5.27 14.27
CA MET A 4 -13.08 -5.91 14.63
C MET A 4 -12.76 -7.25 15.29
N PRO A 5 -12.50 -7.27 16.61
CA PRO A 5 -12.10 -8.47 17.34
C PRO A 5 -13.28 -9.45 17.43
N PRO A 6 -13.20 -10.65 16.81
CA PRO A 6 -14.34 -11.56 16.77
C PRO A 6 -14.47 -12.45 18.03
N TYR A 7 -13.45 -12.49 18.89
CA TYR A 7 -13.42 -13.34 20.08
C TYR A 7 -13.48 -12.51 21.37
N PRO A 8 -14.18 -12.99 22.43
CA PRO A 8 -14.17 -12.34 23.74
C PRO A 8 -12.74 -12.18 24.29
N TYR A 9 -12.46 -11.06 24.95
CA TYR A 9 -11.16 -10.72 25.55
C TYR A 9 -9.96 -10.59 24.59
N LEU A 10 -10.16 -10.79 23.29
CA LEU A 10 -9.10 -10.62 22.28
C LEU A 10 -8.65 -9.16 22.14
N ALA A 11 -9.57 -8.21 22.36
CA ALA A 11 -9.27 -6.78 22.26
C ALA A 11 -8.28 -6.29 23.34
N THR A 12 -8.21 -6.98 24.47
CA THR A 12 -7.32 -6.65 25.58
C THR A 12 -5.99 -7.41 25.55
N ASP A 13 -5.91 -8.48 24.74
CA ASP A 13 -4.68 -9.25 24.56
C ASP A 13 -3.88 -8.73 23.35
N TYR A 14 -3.05 -7.72 23.61
CA TYR A 14 -2.22 -7.07 22.60
C TYR A 14 -1.24 -8.04 21.89
N GLY A 15 -0.74 -9.04 22.61
CA GLY A 15 0.20 -10.01 22.06
C GLY A 15 -0.45 -10.84 20.97
N THR A 16 -1.60 -11.44 21.29
CA THR A 16 -2.36 -12.23 20.32
C THR A 16 -2.86 -11.38 19.16
N GLN A 17 -3.28 -10.13 19.40
CA GLN A 17 -3.74 -9.23 18.32
C GLN A 17 -2.61 -8.88 17.33
N LEU A 18 -1.40 -8.59 17.82
CA LEU A 18 -0.22 -8.31 16.99
C LEU A 18 0.24 -9.56 16.23
N SER A 19 0.31 -10.71 16.90
CA SER A 19 0.69 -11.98 16.30
C SER A 19 -0.27 -12.39 15.19
N LEU A 20 -1.59 -12.32 15.42
CA LEU A 20 -2.59 -12.63 14.39
C LEU A 20 -2.49 -11.68 13.20
N PHE A 21 -2.32 -10.38 13.42
CA PHE A 21 -2.18 -9.41 12.33
C PHE A 21 -0.95 -9.71 11.47
N THR A 22 0.22 -9.79 12.10
CA THR A 22 1.48 -10.06 11.39
C THR A 22 1.46 -11.40 10.68
N HIS A 23 0.95 -12.45 11.31
CA HIS A 23 0.80 -13.77 10.71
C HIS A 23 -0.02 -13.75 9.41
N HIS A 24 -1.20 -13.13 9.43
CA HIS A 24 -2.07 -13.06 8.24
C HIS A 24 -1.50 -12.15 7.14
N MET A 25 -0.83 -11.05 7.50
CA MET A 25 -0.15 -10.20 6.53
C MET A 25 0.99 -10.94 5.81
N TRP A 26 1.76 -11.75 6.54
CA TRP A 26 2.81 -12.58 5.96
C TRP A 26 2.25 -13.67 5.05
N ILE A 27 1.23 -14.43 5.51
CA ILE A 27 0.58 -15.46 4.68
C ILE A 27 -0.01 -14.85 3.41
N GLY A 28 -0.67 -13.68 3.51
CA GLY A 28 -1.19 -12.95 2.36
C GLY A 28 -0.08 -12.57 1.37
N GLY A 29 1.05 -12.06 1.89
CA GLY A 29 2.22 -11.72 1.08
C GLY A 29 2.83 -12.92 0.35
N PHE A 30 3.01 -14.05 1.05
CA PHE A 30 3.51 -15.29 0.45
C PHE A 30 2.56 -15.84 -0.62
N SER A 31 1.25 -15.81 -0.35
CA SER A 31 0.23 -16.28 -1.30
C SER A 31 0.17 -15.42 -2.56
N TYR A 32 0.31 -14.10 -2.43
CA TYR A 32 0.38 -13.18 -3.58
C TYR A 32 1.62 -13.46 -4.45
N SER A 33 2.80 -13.59 -3.82
CA SER A 33 4.05 -13.90 -4.53
C SER A 33 3.97 -15.25 -5.25
N TRP A 34 3.39 -16.28 -4.61
CA TRP A 34 3.16 -17.59 -5.22
C TRP A 34 2.27 -17.50 -6.46
N CYS A 35 1.15 -16.77 -6.37
CA CYS A 35 0.26 -16.53 -7.51
C CYS A 35 0.99 -15.85 -8.68
N CYS A 36 1.80 -14.81 -8.41
CA CYS A 36 2.61 -14.15 -9.43
C CYS A 36 3.62 -15.11 -10.10
N CYS A 37 4.27 -15.98 -9.32
CA CYS A 37 5.18 -16.98 -9.86
C CYS A 37 4.44 -17.99 -10.77
N ALA A 38 3.30 -18.50 -10.33
CA ALA A 38 2.46 -19.41 -11.13
C ALA A 38 1.98 -18.75 -12.43
N CYS A 39 1.57 -17.48 -12.40
CA CYS A 39 1.24 -16.70 -13.59
C CYS A 39 2.42 -16.55 -14.55
N GLY A 40 3.63 -16.31 -14.03
CA GLY A 40 4.84 -16.25 -14.85
C GLY A 40 5.18 -17.58 -15.52
N ILE A 41 5.02 -18.70 -14.81
CA ILE A 41 5.22 -20.05 -15.36
C ILE A 41 4.22 -20.33 -16.48
N PHE A 42 2.94 -20.00 -16.27
CA PHE A 42 1.89 -20.13 -17.28
C PHE A 42 2.24 -19.34 -18.56
N MET A 43 2.70 -18.09 -18.41
CA MET A 43 3.06 -17.23 -19.55
C MET A 43 4.22 -17.77 -20.39
N VAL A 44 5.13 -18.55 -19.80
CA VAL A 44 6.28 -19.13 -20.52
C VAL A 44 5.97 -20.52 -21.09
N ARG A 45 5.23 -21.35 -20.33
CA ARG A 45 5.06 -22.77 -20.67
C ARG A 45 3.79 -23.06 -21.46
N ASP A 46 2.68 -22.42 -21.10
CA ASP A 46 1.34 -22.82 -21.55
C ASP A 46 0.62 -21.73 -22.37
N TYR A 47 1.22 -20.54 -22.50
CA TYR A 47 0.67 -19.46 -23.30
C TYR A 47 0.95 -19.64 -24.80
N ASP A 48 -0.11 -19.74 -25.60
CA ASP A 48 -0.03 -19.80 -27.07
C ASP A 48 -0.72 -18.56 -27.70
N PRO A 49 0.04 -17.68 -28.39
CA PRO A 49 -0.51 -16.46 -29.00
C PRO A 49 -1.43 -16.75 -30.20
N THR A 50 -1.35 -17.93 -30.81
CA THR A 50 -2.20 -18.30 -31.94
C THR A 50 -3.61 -18.65 -31.50
N THR A 51 -3.77 -19.24 -30.31
CA THR A 51 -5.06 -19.62 -29.73
C THR A 51 -5.76 -18.46 -29.02
N ARG A 52 -5.01 -17.43 -28.60
CA ARG A 52 -5.54 -16.27 -27.83
C ARG A 52 -5.43 -14.93 -28.56
N TYR A 53 -5.67 -14.94 -29.87
CA TYR A 53 -5.60 -13.74 -30.70
C TYR A 53 -6.69 -12.70 -30.33
N ASN A 54 -6.29 -11.43 -30.14
CA ASN A 54 -7.18 -10.29 -29.81
C ASN A 54 -8.03 -10.41 -28.53
N ASP A 55 -7.74 -11.38 -27.66
CA ASP A 55 -8.30 -11.49 -26.31
C ASP A 55 -7.80 -10.35 -25.41
N LEU A 56 -8.39 -10.19 -24.23
CA LEU A 56 -8.00 -9.18 -23.24
C LEU A 56 -6.51 -9.30 -22.88
N LEU A 57 -6.01 -10.52 -22.71
CA LEU A 57 -4.61 -10.79 -22.38
C LEU A 57 -3.65 -10.28 -23.48
N ASP A 58 -3.97 -10.57 -24.73
CA ASP A 58 -3.19 -10.12 -25.90
C ASP A 58 -3.20 -8.58 -26.03
N ARG A 59 -4.31 -7.91 -25.72
CA ARG A 59 -4.37 -6.44 -25.69
C ARG A 59 -3.47 -5.85 -24.61
N VAL A 60 -3.46 -6.43 -23.41
CA VAL A 60 -2.57 -6.01 -22.31
C VAL A 60 -1.11 -6.21 -22.70
N LEU A 61 -0.77 -7.32 -23.35
CA LEU A 61 0.60 -7.60 -23.82
C LEU A 61 1.05 -6.63 -24.92
N ARG A 62 0.18 -6.25 -25.86
CA ARG A 62 0.49 -5.24 -26.89
C ARG A 62 0.76 -3.84 -26.33
N HIS A 63 0.23 -3.52 -25.15
CA HIS A 63 0.43 -2.22 -24.49
C HIS A 63 1.42 -2.32 -23.32
N ARG A 64 2.25 -3.37 -23.26
CA ARG A 64 3.23 -3.63 -22.19
C ARG A 64 4.14 -2.45 -21.88
N ASP A 65 4.62 -1.74 -22.91
CA ASP A 65 5.57 -0.64 -22.73
C ASP A 65 4.89 0.58 -22.13
N CYS A 66 3.66 0.90 -22.57
CA CYS A 66 2.83 1.93 -21.96
C CYS A 66 2.55 1.61 -20.48
N ASN A 67 2.10 0.38 -20.20
CA ASN A 67 1.83 -0.08 -18.83
C ASN A 67 3.08 -0.03 -17.93
N HIS A 68 4.24 -0.42 -18.48
CA HIS A 68 5.52 -0.39 -17.77
C HIS A 68 5.98 1.04 -17.46
N ILE A 69 5.85 1.98 -18.41
CA ILE A 69 6.24 3.38 -18.19
C ILE A 69 5.30 4.06 -17.20
N THR A 70 3.98 3.89 -17.34
CA THR A 70 2.99 4.49 -16.45
C THR A 70 3.15 4.02 -15.00
N SER A 71 3.38 2.71 -14.79
CA SER A 71 3.58 2.16 -13.44
C SER A 71 4.86 2.70 -12.79
N GLN A 72 5.99 2.77 -13.52
CA GLN A 72 7.24 3.33 -13.00
C GLN A 72 7.12 4.82 -12.65
N LEU A 73 6.49 5.62 -13.51
CA LEU A 73 6.27 7.04 -13.25
C LEU A 73 5.43 7.23 -11.99
N GLY A 74 4.37 6.42 -11.82
CA GLY A 74 3.58 6.39 -10.59
C GLY A 74 4.43 6.11 -9.36
N MET A 75 5.25 5.06 -9.39
CA MET A 75 6.14 4.73 -8.26
C MET A 75 7.15 5.84 -7.96
N TYR A 76 7.70 6.50 -8.97
CA TYR A 76 8.61 7.63 -8.77
C TYR A 76 7.92 8.79 -8.04
N ILE A 77 6.73 9.20 -8.51
CA ILE A 77 5.94 10.26 -7.89
C ILE A 77 5.59 9.90 -6.44
N PHE A 78 5.15 8.67 -6.17
CA PHE A 78 4.87 8.23 -4.80
C PHE A 78 6.11 8.25 -3.90
N ARG A 79 7.29 7.91 -4.42
CA ARG A 79 8.54 7.92 -3.64
C ARG A 79 8.93 9.34 -3.21
N ILE A 80 8.91 10.32 -4.11
CA ILE A 80 9.27 11.70 -3.78
C ILE A 80 8.24 12.39 -2.87
N HIS A 81 6.95 12.01 -2.96
CA HIS A 81 5.87 12.61 -2.16
C HIS A 81 5.51 11.81 -0.89
N SER A 82 6.10 10.64 -0.67
CA SER A 82 5.93 9.87 0.57
C SER A 82 7.25 9.83 1.32
N PHE A 83 8.21 9.04 0.82
CA PHE A 83 9.52 8.90 1.46
C PHE A 83 10.31 10.22 1.47
N GLY A 84 10.21 11.02 0.41
CA GLY A 84 10.84 12.34 0.36
C GLY A 84 10.36 13.30 1.46
N LEU A 85 9.11 13.18 1.93
CA LEU A 85 8.61 13.98 3.05
C LEU A 85 9.27 13.60 4.39
N TYR A 86 9.62 12.33 4.58
CA TYR A 86 10.37 11.90 5.76
C TYR A 86 11.78 12.51 5.75
N ILE A 87 12.49 12.44 4.62
CA ILE A 87 13.82 13.08 4.48
C ILE A 87 13.75 14.60 4.71
N HIS A 88 12.72 15.25 4.15
CA HIS A 88 12.46 16.68 4.40
C HIS A 88 12.30 16.96 5.89
N ASN A 89 11.44 16.19 6.58
CA ASN A 89 11.21 16.37 8.00
C ASN A 89 12.47 16.14 8.85
N ASP A 90 13.26 15.11 8.54
CA ASP A 90 14.53 14.83 9.23
C ASP A 90 15.51 15.99 9.03
N THR A 91 15.59 16.54 7.82
CA THR A 91 16.46 17.67 7.50
C THR A 91 16.02 18.96 8.20
N MET A 92 14.71 19.29 8.16
CA MET A 92 14.19 20.50 8.82
C MET A 92 14.28 20.41 10.35
N SER A 93 14.15 19.19 10.91
CA SER A 93 14.40 18.94 12.32
C SER A 93 15.87 19.14 12.69
N ALA A 94 16.80 18.57 11.91
CA ALA A 94 18.24 18.73 12.13
C ALA A 94 18.72 20.19 11.98
N LEU A 95 18.08 20.96 11.10
CA LEU A 95 18.36 22.39 10.91
C LEU A 95 17.72 23.30 11.97
N GLY A 96 16.98 22.75 12.94
CA GLY A 96 16.31 23.53 13.98
C GLY A 96 15.16 24.41 13.46
N ARG A 97 14.52 24.02 12.34
CA ARG A 97 13.40 24.72 11.71
C ARG A 97 12.10 23.92 11.82
N PRO A 98 11.53 23.76 13.04
CA PRO A 98 10.34 22.95 13.25
C PRO A 98 9.09 23.52 12.54
N GLN A 99 9.03 24.83 12.28
CA GLN A 99 7.92 25.48 11.61
C GLN A 99 7.70 25.04 10.15
N ASP A 100 8.75 24.54 9.49
CA ASP A 100 8.71 24.12 8.09
C ASP A 100 8.56 22.60 7.93
N MET A 101 8.32 21.88 9.03
CA MET A 101 8.06 20.45 9.02
C MET A 101 6.61 20.14 8.61
N PHE A 102 6.39 18.99 8.00
CA PHE A 102 5.07 18.43 7.77
C PHE A 102 4.61 17.68 9.03
N SER A 103 3.70 18.28 9.81
CA SER A 103 3.25 17.71 11.09
C SER A 103 1.82 18.14 11.46
N ARG A 104 1.34 17.66 12.64
CA ARG A 104 0.05 18.05 13.21
C ARG A 104 0.14 19.18 14.25
N TYR A 105 1.34 19.66 14.56
CA TYR A 105 1.56 20.71 15.56
C TYR A 105 1.16 22.10 15.05
N ARG A 106 0.83 22.98 16.00
CA ARG A 106 0.50 24.38 15.71
C ARG A 106 1.72 25.06 15.08
N ASN A 107 1.51 25.84 14.02
CA ASN A 107 2.54 26.56 13.24
C ASN A 107 3.49 25.66 12.43
N THR A 108 3.04 24.47 12.02
CA THR A 108 3.74 23.59 11.06
C THR A 108 2.87 23.34 9.83
N ILE A 109 3.46 22.83 8.74
CA ILE A 109 2.72 22.53 7.51
C ILE A 109 1.86 21.27 7.74
N THR A 110 0.55 21.34 7.52
CA THR A 110 -0.36 20.22 7.83
C THR A 110 -0.69 19.35 6.62
N THR A 111 -0.54 18.03 6.76
CA THR A 111 -0.88 17.01 5.75
C THR A 111 -2.07 16.15 6.19
N ARG A 112 -3.17 16.79 6.60
CA ARG A 112 -4.39 16.09 7.03
C ARG A 112 -5.11 15.44 5.84
N LEU A 113 -5.34 14.13 5.94
CA LEU A 113 -6.19 13.36 5.02
C LEU A 113 -7.67 13.66 5.26
N ARG A 114 -8.18 14.73 4.65
CA ARG A 114 -9.60 15.14 4.78
C ARG A 114 -10.59 14.07 4.28
N SER A 115 -10.18 13.21 3.35
CA SER A 115 -11.02 12.12 2.84
C SER A 115 -11.33 11.03 3.88
N MET A 116 -10.54 10.94 4.95
CA MET A 116 -10.76 10.01 6.07
C MET A 116 -11.49 10.65 7.25
N ASP A 117 -11.80 11.96 7.18
CA ASP A 117 -12.59 12.65 8.21
C ASP A 117 -14.10 12.34 8.05
N THR A 118 -14.49 11.07 7.99
CA THR A 118 -15.89 10.66 8.13
C THR A 118 -16.25 10.66 9.62
N LYS A 119 -16.91 11.71 10.09
CA LYS A 119 -17.63 11.67 11.37
C LYS A 119 -18.70 10.58 11.27
N HIS A 120 -18.45 9.38 11.78
CA HIS A 120 -19.51 8.44 12.12
C HIS A 120 -20.00 8.79 13.54
N PRO A 121 -21.21 9.35 13.71
CA PRO A 121 -21.75 9.71 15.02
C PRO A 121 -22.22 8.50 15.87
N CYS A 122 -21.86 7.26 15.52
CA CYS A 122 -22.48 6.06 16.11
C CYS A 122 -21.59 5.22 17.03
N CYS A 123 -20.33 5.61 17.31
CA CYS A 123 -19.45 4.91 18.25
C CYS A 123 -19.02 5.80 19.43
N SER A 124 -19.96 6.58 19.97
CA SER A 124 -19.85 7.17 21.30
C SER A 124 -20.95 6.58 22.17
N ALA A 125 -20.69 5.40 22.73
CA ALA A 125 -21.44 4.81 23.83
C ALA A 125 -20.44 4.08 24.73
#